data_AF-A0A8B8MLQ7-F1
#
_entry.id   AF-A0A8B8MLQ7-F1
#
_cell.length_a   1.000
_cell.length_b   1.000
_cell.length_c   1.000
_cell.angle_alpha   90.00
_cell.angle_beta   90.00
_cell.angle_gamma   90.00
#
_symmetry.space_group_name_H-M   'P 1'
#
loop_
_entity.id
_entity.type
_entity.pdbx_description
1 polymer ?
#
loop_
_entity_poly.entity_id
_entity_poly.type
_entity_poly.pdbx_seq_one_letter_code
_entity_poly.pdbx_strand_id
1 'polypeptide(L)'
;MQGFSGGGDGATAELAHLQSTMSAIEAACTSIQMHLNPAAAEATILSLSRSPQPYKACQFILENSQVANARFQAAGAIRDAAIREWAFLTAEDRRSLVSFCLGFAMQHAGSPEGYVLAKVSSVAAQLLKRGWHDFSTAEKETFFHQIKQASLGIHGVHVQFIGINFLESLVSEFSPSTSSAMGLPREFHEQCRRSLELDYLKVFYCWTRDAALSVANKITESDSAVDEVKVCTAALRLILQILNWEFQCNSNGKKGVNVFSSGIRQDAGLSNRSECILVQPGPGWRDILISSRDIVWLLNLYTALRQKFSHEGFSIDCPIAVSARKLIMQYCSLTGTIFPSDNGQLQEHHLLQLLSGIIHWIDPPDLVSKQIECGKSESEMLDGCRALLAMATVTSPTMFNQLLKSIRPFGTFTLLSTLMCEVIKVLMTKAPDEETWSWEARDILLDTWTALLMPLDSAGGIVLLPPEGVDAAATLFTFIVESELKAASASAFNDDVDSDYLHTSISAMDERLSSYALIARAAIDVAIPLLTRHCTERFTRLHQGGGSLDPTETLEEVYSLLLITGHVLADEGEGETPLVPTAIQRHIADSVVPDKNPVVILSQSSGLLNKV
;
A
#
# COMPACT_ATOMS: atom_id res chain seq x y z
N MET A 1 -45.69 -57.56 -30.21
CA MET A 1 -44.59 -56.86 -30.91
C MET A 1 -44.00 -55.87 -29.93
N GLN A 2 -42.70 -56.00 -29.70
CA GLN A 2 -41.94 -55.37 -28.62
C GLN A 2 -41.99 -53.85 -28.67
N GLY A 3 -42.28 -53.26 -27.50
CA GLY A 3 -42.16 -51.84 -27.24
C GLY A 3 -40.70 -51.46 -27.02
N PHE A 4 -40.33 -50.29 -27.54
CA PHE A 4 -39.09 -49.58 -27.23
C PHE A 4 -39.08 -49.18 -25.75
N SER A 5 -38.28 -49.88 -24.95
CA SER A 5 -37.87 -49.48 -23.60
C SER A 5 -36.33 -49.44 -23.58
N GLY A 6 -35.74 -48.27 -23.83
CA GLY A 6 -34.28 -48.13 -23.93
C GLY A 6 -33.70 -46.82 -23.39
N GLY A 7 -34.49 -45.95 -22.76
CA GLY A 7 -34.02 -44.64 -22.28
C GLY A 7 -33.84 -44.49 -20.77
N GLY A 8 -34.32 -45.44 -19.95
CA GLY A 8 -34.41 -45.28 -18.49
C GLY A 8 -33.17 -45.69 -17.70
N ASP A 9 -32.53 -46.81 -18.06
CA ASP A 9 -31.49 -47.44 -17.23
C ASP A 9 -30.15 -46.66 -17.20
N GLY A 10 -29.83 -45.92 -18.27
CA GLY A 10 -28.59 -45.15 -18.36
C GLY A 10 -28.58 -43.91 -17.44
N ALA A 11 -29.69 -43.20 -17.35
CA ALA A 11 -29.82 -42.01 -16.51
C ALA A 11 -29.79 -42.35 -15.01
N THR A 12 -30.36 -43.50 -14.62
CA THR A 12 -30.32 -43.99 -13.24
C THR A 12 -28.93 -44.43 -12.81
N ALA A 13 -28.16 -45.04 -13.72
CA ALA A 13 -26.79 -45.45 -13.44
C ALA A 13 -25.83 -44.24 -13.33
N GLU A 14 -26.00 -43.23 -14.19
CA GLU A 14 -25.23 -41.98 -14.14
C GLU A 14 -25.49 -41.23 -12.82
N LEU A 15 -26.76 -41.11 -12.41
CA LEU A 15 -27.11 -40.47 -11.13
C LEU A 15 -26.51 -41.20 -9.93
N ALA A 16 -26.56 -42.55 -9.91
CA ALA A 16 -25.95 -43.35 -8.85
C ALA A 16 -24.43 -43.14 -8.76
N HIS A 17 -23.76 -43.02 -9.91
CA HIS A 17 -22.32 -42.72 -9.96
C HIS A 17 -22.01 -41.32 -9.41
N LEU A 18 -22.79 -40.29 -9.79
CA LEU A 18 -22.63 -38.93 -9.29
C LEU A 18 -22.82 -38.86 -7.76
N GLN A 19 -23.86 -39.54 -7.25
CA GLN A 19 -24.10 -39.64 -5.80
C GLN A 19 -22.95 -40.34 -5.07
N SER A 20 -22.46 -41.47 -5.60
CA SER A 20 -21.32 -42.18 -5.01
C SER A 20 -20.06 -41.32 -4.98
N THR A 21 -19.81 -40.55 -6.04
CA THR A 21 -18.66 -39.64 -6.12
C THR A 21 -18.78 -38.53 -5.07
N MET A 22 -19.95 -37.91 -4.97
CA MET A 22 -20.23 -36.90 -3.95
C MET A 22 -19.99 -37.44 -2.53
N SER A 23 -20.58 -38.58 -2.18
CA SER A 23 -20.41 -39.19 -0.85
C SER A 23 -18.95 -39.53 -0.53
N ALA A 24 -18.17 -39.98 -1.51
CA ALA A 24 -16.74 -40.25 -1.33
C ALA A 24 -15.96 -38.96 -1.01
N ILE A 25 -16.26 -37.86 -1.69
CA ILE A 25 -15.61 -36.56 -1.47
C ILE A 25 -16.04 -35.92 -0.15
N GLU A 26 -17.31 -36.04 0.23
CA GLU A 26 -17.82 -35.60 1.54
C GLU A 26 -17.14 -36.36 2.69
N ALA A 27 -17.01 -37.68 2.56
CA ALA A 27 -16.31 -38.52 3.52
C ALA A 27 -14.82 -38.15 3.61
N ALA A 28 -14.16 -37.91 2.48
CA ALA A 28 -12.76 -37.47 2.46
C ALA A 28 -12.58 -36.10 3.15
N CYS A 29 -13.42 -35.11 2.84
CA CYS A 29 -13.35 -33.80 3.48
C CYS A 29 -13.56 -33.89 5.00
N THR A 30 -14.50 -34.73 5.44
CA THR A 30 -14.75 -34.98 6.87
C THR A 30 -13.56 -35.67 7.53
N SER A 31 -12.91 -36.62 6.84
CA SER A 31 -11.73 -37.33 7.34
C SER A 31 -10.52 -36.40 7.55
N ILE A 32 -10.31 -35.42 6.66
CA ILE A 32 -9.27 -34.39 6.82
C ILE A 32 -9.59 -33.52 8.03
N GLN A 33 -10.82 -33.03 8.14
CA GLN A 33 -11.25 -32.17 9.25
C GLN A 33 -11.13 -32.86 10.62
N MET A 34 -11.35 -34.17 10.66
CA MET A 34 -11.25 -34.99 11.87
C MET A 34 -9.85 -35.59 12.09
N HIS A 35 -8.87 -35.30 11.22
CA HIS A 35 -7.52 -35.86 11.24
C HIS A 35 -7.46 -37.40 11.33
N LEU A 36 -8.44 -38.11 10.74
CA LEU A 36 -8.54 -39.57 10.86
C LEU A 36 -7.55 -40.30 9.93
N ASN A 37 -7.57 -39.96 8.64
CA ASN A 37 -6.64 -40.49 7.65
C ASN A 37 -6.40 -39.47 6.52
N PRO A 38 -5.64 -38.39 6.80
CA PRO A 38 -5.50 -37.26 5.88
C PRO A 38 -4.90 -37.67 4.53
N ALA A 39 -3.92 -38.58 4.50
CA ALA A 39 -3.28 -39.00 3.26
C ALA A 39 -4.25 -39.73 2.30
N ALA A 40 -5.09 -40.64 2.81
CA ALA A 40 -6.06 -41.34 1.98
C ALA A 40 -7.18 -40.40 1.49
N ALA A 41 -7.59 -39.45 2.35
CA ALA A 41 -8.58 -38.45 2.00
C ALA A 41 -8.08 -37.47 0.93
N GLU A 42 -6.84 -36.98 1.06
CA GLU A 42 -6.17 -36.16 0.04
C GLU A 42 -6.05 -36.89 -1.28
N ALA A 43 -5.66 -38.17 -1.27
CA ALA A 43 -5.60 -39.00 -2.48
C ALA A 43 -6.97 -39.11 -3.16
N THR A 44 -8.05 -39.23 -2.37
CA THR A 44 -9.43 -39.28 -2.88
C THR A 44 -9.83 -37.94 -3.52
N ILE A 45 -9.55 -36.81 -2.87
CA ILE A 45 -9.84 -35.48 -3.43
C ILE A 45 -9.01 -35.23 -4.69
N LEU A 46 -7.73 -35.58 -4.68
CA LEU A 46 -6.84 -35.47 -5.84
C LEU A 46 -7.33 -36.34 -7.00
N SER A 47 -7.90 -37.52 -6.73
CA SER A 47 -8.44 -38.39 -7.78
C SER A 47 -9.56 -37.73 -8.58
N LEU A 48 -10.42 -36.92 -7.93
CA LEU A 48 -11.45 -36.15 -8.62
C LEU A 48 -10.82 -35.16 -9.61
N SER A 49 -9.82 -34.39 -9.18
CA SER A 49 -9.15 -33.40 -10.03
C SER A 49 -8.41 -34.02 -11.22
N ARG A 50 -7.91 -35.25 -11.07
CA ARG A 50 -7.15 -35.99 -12.09
C ARG A 50 -8.02 -36.85 -13.00
N SER A 51 -9.28 -37.09 -12.62
CA SER A 51 -10.21 -37.85 -13.44
C SER A 51 -10.49 -37.12 -14.77
N PRO A 52 -10.72 -37.85 -15.87
CA PRO A 52 -11.05 -37.25 -17.16
C PRO A 52 -12.45 -36.65 -17.12
N GLN A 53 -12.61 -35.41 -17.59
CA GLN A 53 -13.91 -34.71 -17.66
C GLN A 53 -14.76 -34.75 -16.36
N PRO A 54 -14.24 -34.29 -15.20
CA PRO A 54 -14.96 -34.36 -13.91
C PRO A 54 -16.13 -33.38 -13.81
N TYR A 55 -16.37 -32.55 -14.83
CA TYR A 55 -17.24 -31.37 -14.76
C TYR A 55 -18.65 -31.67 -14.27
N LYS A 56 -19.31 -32.70 -14.80
CA LYS A 56 -20.65 -33.11 -14.36
C LYS A 56 -20.68 -33.51 -12.88
N ALA A 57 -19.68 -34.28 -12.44
CA ALA A 57 -19.56 -34.68 -11.04
C ALA A 57 -19.32 -33.48 -10.13
N CYS A 58 -18.44 -32.55 -10.52
CA CYS A 58 -18.18 -31.34 -9.75
C CYS A 58 -19.40 -30.40 -9.69
N GLN A 59 -20.12 -30.22 -10.80
CA GLN A 59 -21.36 -29.44 -10.84
C GLN A 59 -22.42 -30.06 -9.91
N PHE A 60 -22.57 -31.39 -9.97
CA PHE A 60 -23.48 -32.11 -9.08
C PHE A 60 -23.11 -31.93 -7.60
N ILE A 61 -21.83 -32.04 -7.24
CA ILE A 61 -21.36 -31.82 -5.87
C ILE A 61 -21.65 -30.37 -5.42
N LEU A 62 -21.39 -29.38 -6.27
CA LEU A 62 -21.65 -27.98 -5.95
C LEU A 62 -23.13 -27.71 -5.66
N GLU A 63 -24.04 -28.29 -6.45
CA GLU A 63 -25.48 -28.07 -6.31
C GLU A 63 -26.15 -28.88 -5.18
N ASN A 64 -25.62 -30.06 -4.84
CA ASN A 64 -26.33 -31.02 -3.98
C ASN A 64 -25.65 -31.29 -2.63
N SER A 65 -24.33 -31.12 -2.55
CA SER A 65 -23.58 -31.49 -1.33
C SER A 65 -23.92 -30.56 -0.17
N GLN A 66 -24.14 -31.14 1.00
CA GLN A 66 -24.34 -30.37 2.23
C GLN A 66 -23.01 -30.01 2.91
N VAL A 67 -21.88 -30.54 2.43
CA VAL A 67 -20.55 -30.30 2.98
C VAL A 67 -19.85 -29.18 2.20
N ALA A 68 -19.70 -28.01 2.83
CA ALA A 68 -19.08 -26.84 2.22
C ALA A 68 -17.65 -27.08 1.70
N ASN A 69 -16.86 -27.89 2.41
CA ASN A 69 -15.52 -28.31 1.97
C ASN A 69 -15.58 -29.16 0.69
N ALA A 70 -16.57 -30.03 0.52
CA ALA A 70 -16.72 -30.82 -0.70
C ALA A 70 -17.06 -29.91 -1.90
N ARG A 71 -17.95 -28.93 -1.71
CA ARG A 71 -18.24 -27.88 -2.70
C ARG A 71 -16.98 -27.09 -3.08
N PHE A 72 -16.17 -26.68 -2.10
CA PHE A 72 -14.90 -25.99 -2.33
C PHE A 72 -13.91 -26.83 -3.15
N GLN A 73 -13.75 -28.11 -2.82
CA GLN A 73 -12.87 -29.03 -3.56
C GLN A 73 -13.38 -29.29 -4.98
N ALA A 74 -14.70 -29.44 -5.16
CA ALA A 74 -15.30 -29.59 -6.48
C ALA A 74 -15.05 -28.37 -7.39
N ALA A 75 -15.16 -27.15 -6.86
CA ALA A 75 -14.79 -25.94 -7.61
C ALA A 75 -13.31 -25.94 -8.02
N GLY A 76 -12.40 -26.34 -7.11
CA GLY A 76 -10.98 -26.51 -7.42
C GLY A 76 -10.72 -27.55 -8.51
N ALA A 77 -11.42 -28.68 -8.46
CA ALA A 77 -11.31 -29.74 -9.45
C ALA A 77 -11.78 -29.29 -10.85
N ILE A 78 -12.83 -28.45 -10.96
CA ILE A 78 -13.24 -27.84 -12.23
C ILE A 78 -12.09 -27.06 -12.84
N ARG A 79 -11.43 -26.19 -12.05
CA ARG A 79 -10.27 -25.41 -12.51
C ARG A 79 -9.14 -26.32 -12.99
N ASP A 80 -8.72 -27.27 -12.18
CA ASP A 80 -7.56 -28.11 -12.47
C ASP A 80 -7.78 -28.97 -13.72
N ALA A 81 -8.98 -29.52 -13.88
CA ALA A 81 -9.35 -30.25 -15.07
C ALA A 81 -9.44 -29.34 -16.29
N ALA A 82 -10.09 -28.17 -16.18
CA ALA A 82 -10.23 -27.23 -17.28
C ALA A 82 -8.88 -26.70 -17.79
N ILE A 83 -7.93 -26.35 -16.91
CA ILE A 83 -6.60 -25.90 -17.33
C ILE A 83 -5.86 -27.01 -18.10
N ARG A 84 -5.93 -28.25 -17.61
CA ARG A 84 -5.29 -29.42 -18.22
C ARG A 84 -5.93 -29.80 -19.56
N GLU A 85 -7.25 -29.79 -19.64
CA GLU A 85 -8.01 -30.35 -20.77
C GLU A 85 -8.52 -29.27 -21.72
N TRP A 86 -8.17 -27.99 -21.51
CA TRP A 86 -8.73 -26.84 -22.22
C TRP A 86 -8.79 -27.01 -23.74
N ALA A 87 -7.68 -27.49 -24.34
CA ALA A 87 -7.56 -27.68 -25.78
C ALA A 87 -8.53 -28.73 -26.35
N PHE A 88 -9.02 -29.65 -25.52
CA PHE A 88 -9.95 -30.72 -25.89
C PHE A 88 -11.42 -30.36 -25.64
N LEU A 89 -11.68 -29.29 -24.86
CA LEU A 89 -13.04 -28.80 -24.62
C LEU A 89 -13.59 -28.11 -25.87
N THR A 90 -14.88 -28.31 -26.15
CA THR A 90 -15.56 -27.55 -27.21
C THR A 90 -15.77 -26.09 -26.79
N ALA A 91 -16.03 -25.20 -27.75
CA ALA A 91 -16.34 -23.81 -27.44
C ALA A 91 -17.57 -23.68 -26.52
N GLU A 92 -18.57 -24.56 -26.68
CA GLU A 92 -19.76 -24.60 -25.83
C GLU A 92 -19.43 -25.06 -24.41
N ASP A 93 -18.60 -26.10 -24.25
CA ASP A 93 -18.17 -26.57 -22.93
C ASP A 93 -17.39 -25.48 -22.19
N ARG A 94 -16.47 -24.79 -22.87
CA ARG A 94 -15.72 -23.66 -22.28
C ARG A 94 -16.65 -22.56 -21.80
N ARG A 95 -17.64 -22.18 -22.63
CA ARG A 95 -18.61 -21.13 -22.28
C ARG A 95 -19.50 -21.55 -21.12
N SER A 96 -20.05 -22.77 -21.17
CA SER A 96 -20.95 -23.31 -20.15
C SER A 96 -20.28 -23.45 -18.79
N LEU A 97 -18.99 -23.79 -18.72
CA LEU A 97 -18.25 -23.83 -17.45
C LEU A 97 -18.14 -22.45 -16.80
N VAL A 98 -17.82 -21.42 -17.57
CA VAL A 98 -17.76 -20.03 -17.07
C VAL A 98 -19.14 -19.58 -16.60
N SER A 99 -20.18 -19.78 -17.44
CA SER A 99 -21.57 -19.43 -17.11
C SER A 99 -22.08 -20.18 -15.88
N PHE A 100 -21.74 -21.46 -15.73
CA PHE A 100 -22.13 -22.26 -14.57
C PHE A 100 -21.55 -21.68 -13.28
N CYS A 101 -20.23 -21.43 -13.24
CA CYS A 101 -19.60 -20.90 -12.03
C CYS A 101 -20.13 -19.49 -11.68
N LEU A 102 -20.33 -18.62 -12.69
CA LEU A 102 -20.96 -17.30 -12.50
C LEU A 102 -22.39 -17.43 -11.94
N GLY A 103 -23.23 -18.25 -12.59
CA GLY A 103 -24.61 -18.48 -12.18
C GLY A 103 -24.72 -19.06 -10.78
N PHE A 104 -23.88 -20.05 -10.45
CA PHE A 104 -23.84 -20.67 -9.14
C PHE A 104 -23.53 -19.66 -8.03
N ALA A 105 -22.50 -18.82 -8.22
CA ALA A 105 -22.11 -17.83 -7.23
C ALA A 105 -23.22 -16.79 -6.99
N MET A 106 -23.91 -16.36 -8.05
CA MET A 106 -25.01 -15.39 -7.96
C MET A 106 -26.27 -16.01 -7.32
N GLN A 107 -26.63 -17.24 -7.70
CA GLN A 107 -27.80 -17.93 -7.16
C GLN A 107 -27.67 -18.19 -5.65
N HIS A 108 -26.45 -18.43 -5.17
CA HIS A 108 -26.16 -18.72 -3.77
C HIS A 108 -25.58 -17.52 -3.00
N ALA A 109 -25.73 -16.30 -3.50
CA ALA A 109 -25.10 -15.11 -2.93
C ALA A 109 -25.40 -14.85 -1.45
N GLY A 110 -26.57 -15.31 -0.96
CA GLY A 110 -26.96 -15.20 0.45
C GLY A 110 -26.46 -16.33 1.36
N SER A 111 -25.66 -17.28 0.84
CA SER A 111 -25.12 -18.39 1.64
C SER A 111 -24.11 -17.88 2.69
N PRO A 112 -24.10 -18.47 3.91
CA PRO A 112 -23.09 -18.15 4.93
C PRO A 112 -21.70 -18.69 4.57
N GLU A 113 -21.57 -19.60 3.59
CA GLU A 113 -20.30 -20.19 3.17
C GLU A 113 -19.54 -19.31 2.16
N GLY A 114 -19.26 -18.07 2.54
CA GLY A 114 -18.65 -17.06 1.66
C GLY A 114 -17.32 -17.50 1.01
N TYR A 115 -16.53 -18.35 1.68
CA TYR A 115 -15.27 -18.87 1.12
C TYR A 115 -15.48 -19.81 -0.07
N VAL A 116 -16.62 -20.52 -0.15
CA VAL A 116 -16.98 -21.36 -1.30
C VAL A 116 -17.32 -20.47 -2.49
N LEU A 117 -18.11 -19.42 -2.27
CA LEU A 117 -18.48 -18.46 -3.31
C LEU A 117 -17.27 -17.69 -3.83
N ALA A 118 -16.34 -17.30 -2.94
CA ALA A 118 -15.06 -16.71 -3.32
C ALA A 118 -14.23 -17.67 -4.19
N LYS A 119 -14.17 -18.96 -3.80
CA LYS A 119 -13.48 -19.99 -4.60
C LYS A 119 -14.10 -20.15 -5.98
N VAL A 120 -15.43 -20.27 -6.08
CA VAL A 120 -16.14 -20.41 -7.36
C VAL A 120 -15.94 -19.16 -8.24
N SER A 121 -15.96 -17.96 -7.65
CA SER A 121 -15.71 -16.70 -8.36
C SER A 121 -14.28 -16.64 -8.92
N SER A 122 -13.28 -17.05 -8.13
CA SER A 122 -11.89 -17.18 -8.57
C SER A 122 -11.73 -18.20 -9.70
N VAL A 123 -12.40 -19.35 -9.62
CA VAL A 123 -12.40 -20.36 -10.68
C VAL A 123 -13.02 -19.80 -11.96
N ALA A 124 -14.15 -19.11 -11.88
CA ALA A 124 -14.75 -18.46 -13.04
C ALA A 124 -13.82 -17.40 -13.67
N ALA A 125 -13.14 -16.58 -12.86
CA ALA A 125 -12.13 -15.63 -13.35
C ALA A 125 -10.96 -16.34 -14.07
N GLN A 126 -10.49 -17.46 -13.53
CA GLN A 126 -9.42 -18.28 -14.12
C GLN A 126 -9.85 -18.90 -15.45
N LEU A 127 -11.05 -19.45 -15.53
CA LEU A 127 -11.60 -19.99 -16.78
C LEU A 127 -11.80 -18.89 -17.82
N LEU A 128 -12.26 -17.71 -17.40
CA LEU A 128 -12.43 -16.56 -18.30
C LEU A 128 -11.08 -16.07 -18.86
N LYS A 129 -10.05 -15.95 -18.02
CA LYS A 129 -8.68 -15.62 -18.47
C LYS A 129 -8.11 -16.73 -19.36
N ARG A 130 -8.29 -18.00 -18.98
CA ARG A 130 -7.77 -19.14 -19.75
C ARG A 130 -8.33 -19.19 -21.17
N GLY A 131 -9.60 -18.81 -21.32
CA GLY A 131 -10.27 -18.68 -22.61
C GLY A 131 -10.23 -17.29 -23.23
N TRP A 132 -9.44 -16.35 -22.71
CA TRP A 132 -9.53 -14.93 -23.08
C TRP A 132 -9.42 -14.70 -24.59
N HIS A 133 -8.55 -15.43 -25.29
CA HIS A 133 -8.39 -15.32 -26.74
C HIS A 133 -9.25 -16.31 -27.53
N ASP A 134 -9.87 -17.28 -26.87
CA ASP A 134 -10.77 -18.26 -27.49
C ASP A 134 -12.21 -17.75 -27.56
N PHE A 135 -12.61 -16.89 -26.62
CA PHE A 135 -13.93 -16.27 -26.60
C PHE A 135 -14.00 -15.10 -27.57
N SER A 136 -15.04 -15.10 -28.39
CA SER A 136 -15.43 -13.95 -29.21
C SER A 136 -15.82 -12.75 -28.34
N THR A 137 -15.80 -11.56 -28.93
CA THR A 137 -16.22 -10.33 -28.26
C THR A 137 -17.66 -10.43 -27.71
N ALA A 138 -18.59 -11.01 -28.50
CA ALA A 138 -19.98 -11.17 -28.09
C ALA A 138 -20.15 -12.13 -26.88
N GLU A 139 -19.34 -13.17 -26.80
CA GLU A 139 -19.34 -14.08 -25.64
C GLU A 139 -18.85 -13.37 -24.38
N LYS A 140 -17.75 -12.62 -24.49
CA LYS A 140 -17.24 -11.78 -23.38
C LYS A 140 -18.27 -10.77 -22.92
N GLU A 141 -18.93 -10.08 -23.86
CA GLU A 141 -20.00 -9.12 -23.57
C GLU A 141 -21.17 -9.77 -22.83
N THR A 142 -21.49 -11.03 -23.14
CA THR A 142 -22.55 -11.77 -22.43
C THR A 142 -22.20 -12.01 -20.96
N PHE A 143 -20.97 -12.47 -20.68
CA PHE A 143 -20.49 -12.63 -19.30
C PHE A 143 -20.48 -11.28 -18.57
N PHE A 144 -19.92 -10.26 -19.22
CA PHE A 144 -19.79 -8.92 -18.64
C PHE A 144 -21.13 -8.22 -18.44
N HIS A 145 -22.13 -8.48 -19.27
CA HIS A 145 -23.49 -7.99 -19.03
C HIS A 145 -24.05 -8.58 -17.73
N GLN A 146 -23.92 -9.90 -17.51
CA GLN A 146 -24.39 -10.54 -16.28
C GLN A 146 -23.67 -9.98 -15.03
N ILE A 147 -22.35 -9.81 -15.11
CA ILE A 147 -21.54 -9.25 -14.02
C ILE A 147 -21.92 -7.79 -13.74
N LYS A 148 -22.15 -7.00 -14.79
CA LYS A 148 -22.62 -5.61 -14.66
C LYS A 148 -23.95 -5.55 -13.92
N GLN A 149 -24.94 -6.33 -14.34
CA GLN A 149 -26.26 -6.34 -13.68
C GLN A 149 -26.15 -6.75 -12.21
N ALA A 150 -25.30 -7.73 -11.90
CA ALA A 150 -24.98 -8.10 -10.52
C ALA A 150 -24.37 -6.92 -9.75
N SER A 151 -23.29 -6.32 -10.25
CA SER A 151 -22.58 -5.20 -9.58
C SER A 151 -23.45 -3.95 -9.35
N LEU A 152 -24.46 -3.71 -10.19
CA LEU A 152 -25.41 -2.61 -10.04
C LEU A 152 -26.54 -2.91 -9.04
N GLY A 153 -26.57 -4.10 -8.46
CA GLY A 153 -27.52 -4.46 -7.40
C GLY A 153 -28.94 -4.75 -7.89
N ILE A 154 -29.13 -4.99 -9.19
CA ILE A 154 -30.44 -5.27 -9.83
C ILE A 154 -31.13 -6.47 -9.14
N HIS A 155 -30.34 -7.43 -8.66
CA HIS A 155 -30.80 -8.67 -8.03
C HIS A 155 -30.60 -8.70 -6.51
N GLY A 156 -30.43 -7.53 -5.88
CA GLY A 156 -30.28 -7.38 -4.43
C GLY A 156 -28.83 -7.30 -3.94
N VAL A 157 -28.67 -6.89 -2.68
CA VAL A 157 -27.38 -6.51 -2.06
C VAL A 157 -26.39 -7.67 -2.00
N HIS A 158 -26.84 -8.90 -1.73
CA HIS A 158 -25.95 -10.07 -1.72
C HIS A 158 -25.37 -10.36 -3.10
N VAL A 159 -26.21 -10.34 -4.14
CA VAL A 159 -25.75 -10.56 -5.53
C VAL A 159 -24.83 -9.41 -5.97
N GLN A 160 -25.10 -8.19 -5.49
CA GLN A 160 -24.22 -7.04 -5.68
C GLN A 160 -22.81 -7.28 -5.14
N PHE A 161 -22.73 -7.74 -3.89
CA PHE A 161 -21.48 -8.10 -3.26
C PHE A 161 -20.73 -9.19 -4.03
N ILE A 162 -21.42 -10.24 -4.50
CA ILE A 162 -20.81 -11.28 -5.34
C ILE A 162 -20.31 -10.72 -6.68
N GLY A 163 -21.07 -9.85 -7.34
CA GLY A 163 -20.66 -9.22 -8.59
C GLY A 163 -19.37 -8.42 -8.46
N ILE A 164 -19.21 -7.69 -7.35
CA ILE A 164 -17.99 -6.92 -7.04
C ILE A 164 -16.82 -7.87 -6.75
N ASN A 165 -16.99 -8.88 -5.90
CA ASN A 165 -15.92 -9.85 -5.60
C ASN A 165 -15.50 -10.67 -6.84
N PHE A 166 -16.41 -10.88 -7.77
CA PHE A 166 -16.07 -11.49 -9.05
C PHE A 166 -15.14 -10.58 -9.87
N LEU A 167 -15.46 -9.29 -9.99
CA LEU A 167 -14.59 -8.32 -10.64
C LEU A 167 -13.22 -8.23 -9.95
N GLU A 168 -13.18 -8.25 -8.62
CA GLU A 168 -11.93 -8.31 -7.84
C GLU A 168 -11.11 -9.56 -8.14
N SER A 169 -11.76 -10.73 -8.20
CA SER A 169 -11.11 -11.98 -8.60
C SER A 169 -10.56 -11.90 -10.03
N LEU A 170 -11.29 -11.25 -10.93
CA LEU A 170 -10.90 -11.09 -12.33
C LEU A 170 -9.70 -10.13 -12.47
N VAL A 171 -9.73 -8.96 -11.84
CA VAL A 171 -8.59 -8.02 -11.84
C VAL A 171 -7.36 -8.68 -11.23
N SER A 172 -7.52 -9.40 -10.11
CA SER A 172 -6.43 -10.17 -9.48
C SER A 172 -5.84 -11.20 -10.43
N GLU A 173 -6.68 -11.97 -11.13
CA GLU A 173 -6.22 -13.04 -12.00
C GLU A 173 -5.44 -12.49 -13.21
N PHE A 174 -5.74 -11.27 -13.68
CA PHE A 174 -5.03 -10.64 -14.81
C PHE A 174 -3.76 -9.88 -14.39
N SER A 175 -3.61 -9.53 -13.12
CA SER A 175 -2.38 -8.93 -12.60
C SER A 175 -1.23 -9.95 -12.55
N PRO A 176 0.01 -9.60 -12.92
CA PRO A 176 1.15 -10.53 -12.88
C PRO A 176 1.48 -11.09 -11.50
N SER A 177 1.40 -10.26 -10.46
CA SER A 177 1.79 -10.64 -9.09
C SER A 177 0.86 -11.69 -8.48
N THR A 178 -0.37 -11.79 -8.99
CA THR A 178 -1.44 -12.64 -8.46
C THR A 178 -2.01 -13.62 -9.48
N SER A 179 -1.48 -13.62 -10.71
CA SER A 179 -1.92 -14.54 -11.78
C SER A 179 -1.66 -15.99 -11.39
N SER A 180 -2.64 -16.85 -11.62
CA SER A 180 -2.47 -18.29 -11.45
C SER A 180 -1.50 -18.89 -12.48
N ALA A 181 -0.83 -19.97 -12.10
CA ALA A 181 0.02 -20.76 -12.99
C ALA A 181 -0.87 -21.62 -13.91
N MET A 182 -1.12 -21.14 -15.13
CA MET A 182 -1.94 -21.84 -16.12
C MET A 182 -1.15 -22.77 -17.06
N GLY A 183 0.18 -22.87 -16.87
CA GLY A 183 1.06 -23.60 -17.79
C GLY A 183 1.16 -22.97 -19.18
N LEU A 184 0.89 -21.66 -19.29
CA LEU A 184 0.94 -20.90 -20.54
C LEU A 184 2.18 -19.98 -20.60
N PRO A 185 2.63 -19.61 -21.81
CA PRO A 185 3.77 -18.69 -21.97
C PRO A 185 3.50 -17.32 -21.36
N ARG A 186 4.56 -16.63 -20.93
CA ARG A 186 4.48 -15.27 -20.35
C ARG A 186 3.79 -14.28 -21.28
N GLU A 187 4.01 -14.43 -22.59
CA GLU A 187 3.42 -13.58 -23.63
C GLU A 187 1.88 -13.62 -23.60
N PHE A 188 1.29 -14.79 -23.29
CA PHE A 188 -0.15 -14.91 -23.12
C PHE A 188 -0.65 -14.07 -21.94
N HIS A 189 0.03 -14.15 -20.78
CA HIS A 189 -0.35 -13.37 -19.60
C HIS A 189 -0.22 -11.86 -19.86
N GLU A 190 0.81 -11.44 -20.57
CA GLU A 190 1.04 -10.04 -20.92
C GLU A 190 0.00 -9.50 -21.93
N GLN A 191 -0.39 -10.32 -22.91
CA GLN A 191 -1.47 -9.98 -23.86
C GLN A 191 -2.82 -9.84 -23.16
N CYS A 192 -3.15 -10.78 -22.26
CA CYS A 192 -4.34 -10.71 -21.43
C CYS A 192 -4.35 -9.43 -20.57
N ARG A 193 -3.23 -9.14 -19.87
CA ARG A 193 -3.06 -7.93 -19.06
C ARG A 193 -3.32 -6.66 -19.86
N ARG A 194 -2.66 -6.52 -21.03
CA ARG A 194 -2.80 -5.36 -21.90
C ARG A 194 -4.22 -5.19 -22.44
N SER A 195 -4.86 -6.28 -22.88
CA SER A 195 -6.24 -6.23 -23.36
C SER A 195 -7.21 -5.85 -22.23
N LEU A 196 -7.04 -6.38 -21.02
CA LEU A 196 -7.88 -5.98 -19.88
C LEU A 196 -7.72 -4.49 -19.56
N GLU A 197 -6.48 -3.99 -19.48
CA GLU A 197 -6.18 -2.58 -19.17
C GLU A 197 -6.80 -1.62 -20.18
N LEU A 198 -6.66 -1.91 -21.48
CA LEU A 198 -7.14 -1.04 -22.55
C LEU A 198 -8.66 -1.10 -22.72
N ASP A 199 -9.24 -2.30 -22.68
CA ASP A 199 -10.62 -2.51 -23.15
C ASP A 199 -11.65 -2.51 -22.01
N TYR A 200 -11.26 -2.91 -20.78
CA TYR A 200 -12.23 -3.24 -19.73
C TYR A 200 -11.96 -2.61 -18.36
N LEU A 201 -10.71 -2.33 -17.99
CA LEU A 201 -10.35 -1.90 -16.63
C LEU A 201 -11.05 -0.58 -16.23
N LYS A 202 -11.11 0.39 -17.15
CA LYS A 202 -11.87 1.65 -16.96
C LYS A 202 -13.36 1.40 -16.75
N VAL A 203 -13.92 0.44 -17.47
CA VAL A 203 -15.35 0.07 -17.39
C VAL A 203 -15.65 -0.59 -16.03
N PHE A 204 -14.79 -1.49 -15.56
CA PHE A 204 -14.95 -2.13 -14.26
C PHE A 204 -14.86 -1.11 -13.12
N TYR A 205 -13.96 -0.14 -13.22
CA TYR A 205 -13.89 0.97 -12.29
C TYR A 205 -15.23 1.71 -12.22
N CYS A 206 -15.83 2.06 -13.38
CA CYS A 206 -17.13 2.74 -13.41
C CYS A 206 -18.23 1.95 -12.70
N TRP A 207 -18.36 0.65 -13.01
CA TRP A 207 -19.40 -0.18 -12.39
C TRP A 207 -19.23 -0.28 -10.88
N THR A 208 -17.98 -0.42 -10.43
CA THR A 208 -17.63 -0.51 -9.01
C THR A 208 -17.91 0.80 -8.29
N ARG A 209 -17.56 1.93 -8.89
CA ARG A 209 -17.91 3.26 -8.37
C ARG A 209 -19.42 3.42 -8.26
N ASP A 210 -20.16 3.12 -9.32
CA ASP A 210 -21.61 3.27 -9.35
C ASP A 210 -22.28 2.35 -8.29
N ALA A 211 -21.71 1.16 -8.05
CA ALA A 211 -22.12 0.28 -6.97
C ALA A 211 -21.92 0.92 -5.58
N ALA A 212 -20.76 1.49 -5.30
CA ALA A 212 -20.49 2.20 -4.04
C ALA A 212 -21.43 3.40 -3.85
N LEU A 213 -21.64 4.20 -4.90
CA LEU A 213 -22.57 5.34 -4.88
C LEU A 213 -24.01 4.88 -4.58
N SER A 214 -24.45 3.76 -5.16
CA SER A 214 -25.83 3.26 -5.02
C SER A 214 -26.22 2.90 -3.59
N VAL A 215 -25.24 2.53 -2.75
CA VAL A 215 -25.47 2.07 -1.37
C VAL A 215 -25.10 3.11 -0.31
N ALA A 216 -24.41 4.20 -0.69
CA ALA A 216 -23.84 5.18 0.21
C ALA A 216 -24.87 5.84 1.14
N ASN A 217 -26.00 6.31 0.59
CA ASN A 217 -27.01 7.04 1.37
C ASN A 217 -27.59 6.17 2.50
N LYS A 218 -27.84 4.90 2.22
CA LYS A 218 -28.35 3.96 3.23
C LYS A 218 -27.36 3.74 4.38
N ILE A 219 -26.06 3.74 4.08
CA ILE A 219 -25.01 3.63 5.09
C ILE A 219 -24.95 4.90 5.94
N THR A 220 -25.05 6.08 5.32
CA THR A 220 -24.97 7.36 6.04
C THR A 220 -26.24 7.67 6.83
N GLU A 221 -27.41 7.22 6.39
CA GLU A 221 -28.70 7.50 7.04
C GLU A 221 -29.12 6.46 8.10
N SER A 222 -28.57 5.24 8.06
CA SER A 222 -28.95 4.17 9.01
C SER A 222 -28.16 4.24 10.32
N ASP A 223 -28.85 4.26 11.46
CA ASP A 223 -28.24 4.18 12.80
C ASP A 223 -27.90 2.73 13.20
N SER A 224 -28.11 1.77 12.30
CA SER A 224 -27.89 0.34 12.53
C SER A 224 -27.02 -0.31 11.46
N ALA A 225 -26.45 -1.47 11.78
CA ALA A 225 -25.64 -2.25 10.85
C ALA A 225 -26.47 -2.69 9.62
N VAL A 226 -26.02 -2.29 8.43
CA VAL A 226 -26.67 -2.62 7.14
C VAL A 226 -25.74 -3.43 6.25
N ASP A 227 -26.28 -4.39 5.49
CA ASP A 227 -25.49 -5.24 4.59
C ASP A 227 -24.83 -4.45 3.45
N GLU A 228 -25.38 -3.29 3.11
CA GLU A 228 -24.81 -2.32 2.18
C GLU A 228 -23.36 -1.93 2.51
N VAL A 229 -22.97 -1.96 3.80
CA VAL A 229 -21.57 -1.72 4.22
C VAL A 229 -20.63 -2.72 3.57
N LYS A 230 -21.02 -4.00 3.41
CA LYS A 230 -20.19 -5.02 2.77
C LYS A 230 -19.96 -4.71 1.29
N VAL A 231 -21.02 -4.29 0.59
CA VAL A 231 -20.96 -3.88 -0.82
C VAL A 231 -20.04 -2.68 -0.99
N CYS A 232 -20.24 -1.62 -0.19
CA CYS A 232 -19.41 -0.42 -0.30
C CYS A 232 -17.95 -0.72 0.04
N THR A 233 -17.69 -1.51 1.08
CA THR A 233 -16.33 -1.92 1.45
C THR A 233 -15.65 -2.69 0.32
N ALA A 234 -16.34 -3.67 -0.29
CA ALA A 234 -15.81 -4.43 -1.41
C ALA A 234 -15.55 -3.54 -2.63
N ALA A 235 -16.45 -2.59 -2.93
CA ALA A 235 -16.27 -1.66 -4.03
C ALA A 235 -15.05 -0.74 -3.82
N LEU A 236 -14.88 -0.16 -2.62
CA LEU A 236 -13.73 0.68 -2.31
C LEU A 236 -12.41 -0.11 -2.42
N ARG A 237 -12.39 -1.37 -1.95
CA ARG A 237 -11.24 -2.27 -2.12
C ARG A 237 -10.92 -2.56 -3.58
N LEU A 238 -11.92 -2.86 -4.40
CA LEU A 238 -11.72 -3.12 -5.82
C LEU A 238 -11.25 -1.87 -6.57
N ILE A 239 -11.80 -0.70 -6.25
CA ILE A 239 -11.30 0.58 -6.79
C ILE A 239 -9.82 0.75 -6.42
N LEU A 240 -9.45 0.55 -5.16
CA LEU A 240 -8.07 0.62 -4.70
C LEU A 240 -7.17 -0.36 -5.47
N GLN A 241 -7.61 -1.61 -5.67
CA GLN A 241 -6.88 -2.60 -6.45
C GLN A 241 -6.67 -2.15 -7.91
N ILE A 242 -7.69 -1.58 -8.54
CA ILE A 242 -7.60 -1.06 -9.90
C ILE A 242 -6.63 0.13 -9.98
N LEU A 243 -6.61 1.00 -8.97
CA LEU A 243 -5.66 2.12 -8.93
C LEU A 243 -4.22 1.65 -8.67
N ASN A 244 -4.03 0.56 -7.95
CA ASN A 244 -2.74 -0.13 -7.78
C ASN A 244 -2.35 -0.99 -8.99
N TRP A 245 -3.11 -0.94 -10.08
CA TRP A 245 -2.70 -1.56 -11.33
C TRP A 245 -1.46 -0.87 -11.89
N GLU A 246 -0.48 -1.67 -12.29
CA GLU A 246 0.71 -1.16 -12.98
C GLU A 246 0.35 -0.72 -14.42
N PHE A 247 -0.04 0.54 -14.61
CA PHE A 247 -0.43 1.05 -15.93
C PHE A 247 0.75 1.10 -16.92
N GLN A 248 0.54 0.70 -18.18
CA GLN A 248 1.58 0.67 -19.22
C GLN A 248 1.83 2.03 -19.89
N CYS A 249 1.06 3.06 -19.54
CA CYS A 249 0.97 4.33 -20.28
C CYS A 249 2.26 5.18 -20.28
N ASN A 250 3.33 4.78 -19.58
CA ASN A 250 4.60 5.50 -19.47
C ASN A 250 5.86 4.70 -19.92
N SER A 251 5.72 3.52 -20.53
CA SER A 251 6.87 2.70 -20.98
C SER A 251 7.48 3.13 -22.32
N ASN A 252 7.68 4.44 -22.53
CA ASN A 252 8.36 4.98 -23.72
C ASN A 252 9.80 5.44 -23.43
N GLY A 253 10.55 4.76 -22.55
CA GLY A 253 11.97 5.12 -22.38
C GLY A 253 12.82 4.41 -21.32
N LYS A 254 12.26 3.68 -20.36
CA LYS A 254 13.04 2.83 -19.45
C LYS A 254 12.71 1.38 -19.75
N LYS A 255 13.73 0.61 -20.17
CA LYS A 255 13.65 -0.84 -20.41
C LYS A 255 12.83 -1.47 -19.28
N GLY A 256 11.79 -2.23 -19.66
CA GLY A 256 10.83 -2.81 -18.75
C GLY A 256 11.51 -3.42 -17.53
N VAL A 257 11.22 -2.85 -16.36
CA VAL A 257 11.43 -3.54 -15.09
C VAL A 257 10.75 -4.88 -15.24
N ASN A 258 11.54 -5.94 -15.04
CA ASN A 258 11.14 -7.29 -15.35
C ASN A 258 10.12 -7.73 -14.29
N VAL A 259 8.82 -7.48 -14.52
CA VAL A 259 7.71 -7.75 -13.57
C VAL A 259 7.62 -9.23 -13.13
N PHE A 260 8.35 -10.13 -13.80
CA PHE A 260 8.40 -11.55 -13.47
C PHE A 260 9.76 -12.03 -12.94
N SER A 261 10.73 -11.15 -12.66
CA SER A 261 11.95 -11.55 -11.95
C SER A 261 11.71 -11.55 -10.44
N SER A 262 11.28 -12.70 -9.92
CA SER A 262 11.63 -13.06 -8.55
C SER A 262 13.14 -13.32 -8.53
N GLY A 263 13.89 -12.40 -7.92
CA GLY A 263 15.33 -12.53 -7.71
C GLY A 263 16.20 -12.00 -8.86
N ILE A 264 16.44 -10.69 -8.87
CA ILE A 264 17.76 -10.06 -9.03
C ILE A 264 17.60 -8.66 -8.42
N ARG A 265 18.28 -8.45 -7.29
CA ARG A 265 18.40 -7.16 -6.60
C ARG A 265 18.92 -6.11 -7.59
N GLN A 266 18.13 -5.07 -7.85
CA GLN A 266 18.63 -3.78 -8.34
C GLN A 266 18.30 -2.75 -7.26
N ASP A 267 19.36 -2.06 -6.82
CA ASP A 267 19.45 -1.05 -5.76
C ASP A 267 19.04 -1.46 -4.34
N ALA A 268 20.01 -2.00 -3.61
CA ALA A 268 19.94 -2.24 -2.17
C ALA A 268 19.76 -0.95 -1.32
N GLY A 269 19.80 0.25 -1.91
CA GLY A 269 19.60 1.53 -1.21
C GLY A 269 18.17 2.11 -1.24
N LEU A 270 17.21 1.44 -1.89
CA LEU A 270 15.82 1.93 -2.00
C LEU A 270 14.78 0.97 -1.40
N SER A 271 15.21 -0.19 -0.91
CA SER A 271 14.32 -1.32 -0.63
C SER A 271 13.64 -1.30 0.74
N ASN A 272 13.87 -0.28 1.58
CA ASN A 272 13.28 -0.14 2.92
C ASN A 272 12.36 1.09 3.09
N ARG A 273 12.21 1.92 2.06
CA ARG A 273 11.36 3.12 2.17
C ARG A 273 9.89 2.73 2.20
N SER A 274 9.12 3.40 3.04
CA SER A 274 7.67 3.22 3.18
C SER A 274 7.01 3.23 1.79
N GLU A 275 6.53 2.07 1.33
CA GLU A 275 6.13 1.85 -0.07
C GLU A 275 5.01 2.81 -0.50
N CYS A 276 5.34 3.79 -1.35
CA CYS A 276 4.36 4.64 -2.03
C CYS A 276 4.16 4.14 -3.47
N ILE A 277 3.02 3.53 -3.76
CA ILE A 277 2.67 3.04 -5.10
C ILE A 277 2.09 4.20 -5.92
N LEU A 278 2.82 4.65 -6.94
CA LEU A 278 2.38 5.73 -7.83
C LEU A 278 1.28 5.27 -8.80
N VAL A 279 0.25 6.09 -8.98
CA VAL A 279 -0.86 5.82 -9.91
C VAL A 279 -0.67 6.63 -11.18
N GLN A 280 -0.39 5.96 -12.30
CA GLN A 280 -0.06 6.60 -13.59
C GLN A 280 -0.96 6.18 -14.76
N PRO A 281 -2.29 6.33 -14.66
CA PRO A 281 -3.20 6.07 -15.77
C PRO A 281 -3.02 7.11 -16.88
N GLY A 282 -3.42 6.74 -18.10
CA GLY A 282 -3.36 7.64 -19.25
C GLY A 282 -4.41 8.76 -19.22
N PRO A 283 -4.34 9.72 -20.16
CA PRO A 283 -5.27 10.85 -20.25
C PRO A 283 -6.74 10.44 -20.36
N GLY A 284 -7.00 9.24 -20.90
CA GLY A 284 -8.33 8.66 -21.01
C GLY A 284 -9.01 8.36 -19.67
N TRP A 285 -8.33 8.50 -18.52
CA TRP A 285 -8.94 8.34 -17.19
C TRP A 285 -9.29 9.67 -16.51
N ARG A 286 -8.90 10.81 -17.10
CA ARG A 286 -9.05 12.15 -16.49
C ARG A 286 -10.50 12.50 -16.17
N ASP A 287 -11.42 12.19 -17.07
CA ASP A 287 -12.86 12.41 -16.93
C ASP A 287 -13.43 11.72 -15.68
N ILE A 288 -12.85 10.57 -15.32
CA ILE A 288 -13.32 9.75 -14.21
C ILE A 288 -12.58 10.05 -12.91
N LEU A 289 -11.26 10.17 -12.92
CA LEU A 289 -10.49 10.28 -11.67
C LEU A 289 -10.30 11.71 -11.19
N ILE A 290 -10.37 12.70 -12.11
CA ILE A 290 -10.12 14.11 -11.78
C ILE A 290 -11.38 14.95 -11.96
N SER A 291 -12.03 14.86 -13.13
CA SER A 291 -13.19 15.72 -13.46
C SER A 291 -14.49 15.26 -12.82
N SER A 292 -14.52 14.07 -12.24
CA SER A 292 -15.68 13.58 -11.49
C SER A 292 -15.81 14.25 -10.13
N ARG A 293 -16.97 14.11 -9.49
CA ARG A 293 -17.16 14.52 -8.09
C ARG A 293 -16.83 13.37 -7.12
N ASP A 294 -16.13 12.34 -7.59
CA ASP A 294 -15.95 11.09 -6.85
C ASP A 294 -15.06 11.29 -5.62
N ILE A 295 -14.04 12.16 -5.71
CA ILE A 295 -13.19 12.53 -4.57
C ILE A 295 -14.01 13.28 -3.53
N VAL A 296 -14.82 14.27 -3.94
CA VAL A 296 -15.69 15.02 -3.02
C VAL A 296 -16.64 14.05 -2.32
N TRP A 297 -17.24 13.13 -3.07
CA TRP A 297 -18.11 12.10 -2.52
C TRP A 297 -17.38 11.21 -1.51
N LEU A 298 -16.18 10.73 -1.83
CA LEU A 298 -15.40 9.84 -0.95
C LEU A 298 -15.03 10.53 0.36
N LEU A 299 -14.59 11.79 0.29
CA LEU A 299 -14.28 12.61 1.47
C LEU A 299 -15.54 12.85 2.33
N ASN A 300 -16.68 13.12 1.69
CA ASN A 300 -17.95 13.28 2.40
C ASN A 300 -18.43 11.97 3.04
N LEU A 301 -18.30 10.84 2.34
CA LEU A 301 -18.60 9.51 2.88
C LEU A 301 -17.77 9.25 4.14
N TYR A 302 -16.46 9.45 4.06
CA TYR A 302 -15.58 9.25 5.21
C TYR A 302 -15.91 10.21 6.36
N THR A 303 -16.22 11.46 6.07
CA THR A 303 -16.64 12.45 7.08
C THR A 303 -17.92 12.03 7.80
N ALA A 304 -18.93 11.54 7.06
CA ALA A 304 -20.17 11.03 7.64
C ALA A 304 -19.92 9.79 8.51
N LEU A 305 -19.07 8.86 8.05
CA LEU A 305 -18.65 7.71 8.85
C LEU A 305 -17.95 8.14 10.15
N ARG A 306 -17.05 9.12 10.06
CA ARG A 306 -16.31 9.68 11.20
C ARG A 306 -17.23 10.29 12.28
N GLN A 307 -18.31 10.95 11.86
CA GLN A 307 -19.31 11.48 12.79
C GLN A 307 -20.02 10.35 13.55
N LYS A 308 -20.39 9.25 12.88
CA LYS A 308 -21.00 8.09 13.54
C LYS A 308 -20.08 7.44 14.56
N PHE A 309 -18.78 7.37 14.28
CA PHE A 309 -17.78 6.81 15.22
C PHE A 309 -17.72 7.58 16.55
N SER A 310 -18.03 8.87 16.52
CA SER A 310 -18.01 9.72 17.71
C SER A 310 -19.23 9.51 18.63
N HIS A 311 -20.32 8.91 18.13
CA HIS A 311 -21.60 8.84 18.83
C HIS A 311 -22.11 7.42 19.09
N GLU A 312 -21.71 6.43 18.28
CA GLU A 312 -22.40 5.12 18.22
C GLU A 312 -21.50 3.91 18.52
N GLY A 313 -20.30 4.11 19.08
CA GLY A 313 -19.39 3.00 19.46
C GLY A 313 -18.79 2.23 18.28
N PHE A 314 -19.00 2.70 17.05
CA PHE A 314 -18.31 2.19 15.87
C PHE A 314 -16.82 2.59 15.90
N SER A 315 -15.94 1.64 15.58
CA SER A 315 -14.50 1.91 15.49
C SER A 315 -14.15 2.65 14.20
N ILE A 316 -13.22 3.60 14.32
CA ILE A 316 -12.58 4.27 13.18
C ILE A 316 -11.82 3.28 12.29
N ASP A 317 -11.57 2.07 12.78
CA ASP A 317 -10.90 0.98 12.06
C ASP A 317 -11.89 -0.08 11.56
N CYS A 318 -13.17 0.27 11.47
CA CYS A 318 -14.11 -0.60 10.76
C CYS A 318 -13.72 -0.74 9.27
N PRO A 319 -14.03 -1.89 8.63
CA PRO A 319 -13.53 -2.21 7.29
C PRO A 319 -13.82 -1.14 6.21
N ILE A 320 -14.99 -0.50 6.26
CA ILE A 320 -15.36 0.56 5.32
C ILE A 320 -14.52 1.83 5.52
N ALA A 321 -14.24 2.22 6.76
CA ALA A 321 -13.43 3.39 7.09
C ALA A 321 -11.98 3.19 6.66
N VAL A 322 -11.41 2.01 6.94
CA VAL A 322 -10.06 1.63 6.49
C VAL A 322 -9.99 1.65 4.96
N SER A 323 -10.99 1.06 4.28
CA SER A 323 -11.02 1.05 2.81
C SER A 323 -11.15 2.44 2.21
N ALA A 324 -11.95 3.32 2.83
CA ALA A 324 -12.09 4.71 2.42
C ALA A 324 -10.78 5.50 2.60
N ARG A 325 -10.12 5.40 3.75
CA ARG A 325 -8.82 6.07 3.99
C ARG A 325 -7.75 5.58 3.04
N LYS A 326 -7.63 4.27 2.83
CA LYS A 326 -6.68 3.70 1.86
C LYS A 326 -6.92 4.21 0.45
N LEU A 327 -8.18 4.33 0.04
CA LEU A 327 -8.50 4.89 -1.27
C LEU A 327 -8.20 6.39 -1.35
N ILE A 328 -8.47 7.17 -0.31
CA ILE A 328 -8.10 8.60 -0.22
C ILE A 328 -6.58 8.74 -0.38
N MET A 329 -5.79 7.94 0.36
CA MET A 329 -4.33 7.92 0.24
C MET A 329 -3.87 7.58 -1.17
N GLN A 330 -4.49 6.59 -1.82
CA GLN A 330 -4.12 6.19 -3.17
C GLN A 330 -4.33 7.34 -4.18
N TYR A 331 -5.40 8.14 -4.03
CA TYR A 331 -5.60 9.31 -4.87
C TYR A 331 -4.53 10.40 -4.69
N CYS A 332 -3.87 10.48 -3.53
CA CYS A 332 -2.75 11.41 -3.30
C CYS A 332 -1.52 11.08 -4.17
N SER A 333 -1.39 9.82 -4.61
CA SER A 333 -0.27 9.33 -5.43
C SER A 333 -0.53 9.39 -6.94
N LEU A 334 -1.66 9.98 -7.35
CA LEU A 334 -2.02 10.15 -8.76
C LEU A 334 -1.05 11.12 -9.44
N THR A 335 -0.45 10.69 -10.55
CA THR A 335 0.56 11.48 -11.28
C THR A 335 0.66 11.06 -12.75
N GLY A 336 1.52 11.74 -13.53
CA GLY A 336 1.79 11.44 -14.93
C GLY A 336 0.84 12.12 -15.92
N THR A 337 0.67 11.52 -17.09
CA THR A 337 0.00 12.14 -18.25
C THR A 337 -1.51 12.33 -18.08
N ILE A 338 -2.09 11.81 -17.00
CA ILE A 338 -3.47 12.13 -16.62
C ILE A 338 -3.64 13.64 -16.38
N PHE A 339 -2.64 14.33 -15.82
CA PHE A 339 -2.68 15.78 -15.68
C PHE A 339 -2.25 16.47 -16.99
N PRO A 340 -2.96 17.53 -17.41
CA PRO A 340 -2.54 18.32 -18.57
C PRO A 340 -1.26 19.11 -18.27
N SER A 341 -0.59 19.60 -19.30
CA SER A 341 0.56 20.50 -19.17
C SER A 341 0.11 21.93 -18.85
N ASP A 342 -0.52 22.14 -17.69
CA ASP A 342 -1.12 23.40 -17.24
C ASP A 342 -0.31 24.08 -16.12
N ASN A 343 1.01 23.87 -16.12
CA ASN A 343 1.92 24.25 -15.03
C ASN A 343 1.54 23.63 -13.67
N GLY A 344 0.79 22.52 -13.66
CA GLY A 344 0.45 21.77 -12.46
C GLY A 344 -0.76 22.27 -11.70
N GLN A 345 -1.53 23.20 -12.26
CA GLN A 345 -2.71 23.80 -11.60
C GLN A 345 -3.78 22.76 -11.27
N LEU A 346 -4.12 21.87 -12.21
CA LEU A 346 -5.11 20.82 -11.97
C LEU A 346 -4.62 19.79 -10.95
N GLN A 347 -3.33 19.48 -10.96
CA GLN A 347 -2.72 18.59 -9.97
C GLN A 347 -2.77 19.22 -8.57
N GLU A 348 -2.39 20.49 -8.45
CA GLU A 348 -2.45 21.24 -7.21
C GLU A 348 -3.88 21.27 -6.65
N HIS A 349 -4.88 21.56 -7.49
CA HIS A 349 -6.29 21.55 -7.08
C HIS A 349 -6.76 20.18 -6.58
N HIS A 350 -6.40 19.10 -7.29
CA HIS A 350 -6.71 17.73 -6.91
C HIS A 350 -6.12 17.37 -5.53
N LEU A 351 -4.83 17.65 -5.32
CA LEU A 351 -4.14 17.36 -4.07
C LEU A 351 -4.64 18.23 -2.91
N LEU A 352 -4.94 19.51 -3.17
CA LEU A 352 -5.53 20.41 -2.19
C LEU A 352 -6.88 19.89 -1.68
N GLN A 353 -7.71 19.39 -2.58
CA GLN A 353 -9.01 18.82 -2.20
C GLN A 353 -8.84 17.61 -1.28
N LEU A 354 -7.91 16.71 -1.58
CA LEU A 354 -7.59 15.56 -0.71
C LEU A 354 -7.05 16.03 0.64
N LEU A 355 -6.07 16.94 0.64
CA LEU A 355 -5.45 17.48 1.85
C LEU A 355 -6.48 18.14 2.76
N SER A 356 -7.48 18.83 2.20
CA SER A 356 -8.56 19.46 2.97
C SER A 356 -9.39 18.45 3.78
N GLY A 357 -9.52 17.21 3.31
CA GLY A 357 -10.17 16.13 4.04
C GLY A 357 -9.25 15.45 5.05
N ILE A 358 -7.97 15.29 4.70
CA ILE A 358 -6.95 14.62 5.53
C ILE A 358 -6.48 15.50 6.70
N ILE A 359 -6.52 16.82 6.58
CA ILE A 359 -5.93 17.73 7.59
C ILE A 359 -6.44 17.46 9.01
N HIS A 360 -7.72 17.08 9.15
CA HIS A 360 -8.35 16.75 10.44
C HIS A 360 -7.83 15.47 11.10
N TRP A 361 -6.99 14.70 10.40
CA TRP A 361 -6.36 13.48 10.90
C TRP A 361 -5.04 13.78 11.61
N ILE A 362 -4.39 14.90 11.26
CA ILE A 362 -3.00 15.21 11.66
C ILE A 362 -2.81 16.61 12.26
N ASP A 363 -3.76 17.53 12.11
CA ASP A 363 -3.67 18.93 12.57
C ASP A 363 -4.74 19.27 13.63
N PRO A 364 -4.39 19.91 14.76
CA PRO A 364 -3.02 20.18 15.22
C PRO A 364 -2.35 18.92 15.80
N PRO A 365 -1.05 18.65 15.51
CA PRO A 365 -0.40 17.39 15.86
C PRO A 365 -0.44 17.04 17.36
N ASP A 366 -0.26 18.04 18.23
CA ASP A 366 -0.22 17.84 19.68
C ASP A 366 -1.58 17.46 20.28
N LEU A 367 -2.68 17.83 19.63
CA LEU A 367 -4.01 17.41 20.04
C LEU A 367 -4.28 15.98 19.60
N VAL A 368 -3.87 15.63 18.38
CA VAL A 368 -4.03 14.27 17.84
C VAL A 368 -3.19 13.28 18.65
N SER A 369 -1.92 13.60 18.96
CA SER A 369 -1.04 12.76 19.78
C SER A 369 -1.66 12.48 21.16
N LYS A 370 -2.16 13.52 21.85
CA LYS A 370 -2.86 13.39 23.14
C LYS A 370 -4.12 12.53 23.04
N GLN A 371 -4.89 12.64 21.95
CA GLN A 371 -6.06 11.78 21.73
C GLN A 371 -5.66 10.31 21.60
N ILE A 372 -4.55 10.02 20.91
CA ILE A 372 -4.02 8.66 20.77
C ILE A 372 -3.58 8.12 22.15
N GLU A 373 -2.87 8.94 22.94
CA GLU A 373 -2.51 8.59 24.33
C GLU A 373 -3.75 8.33 25.21
N CYS A 374 -4.87 9.00 24.94
CA CYS A 374 -6.15 8.75 25.60
C CYS A 374 -6.93 7.53 25.05
N GLY A 375 -6.32 6.72 24.18
CA GLY A 375 -6.90 5.48 23.65
C GLY A 375 -7.64 5.61 22.31
N LYS A 376 -7.51 6.74 21.61
CA LYS A 376 -7.96 6.84 20.20
C LYS A 376 -7.00 6.06 19.31
N SER A 377 -7.51 5.39 18.28
CA SER A 377 -6.68 4.72 17.27
C SER A 377 -5.74 5.71 16.56
N GLU A 378 -4.50 5.29 16.40
CA GLU A 378 -3.41 5.94 15.67
C GLU A 378 -3.58 5.90 14.15
N SER A 379 -4.53 5.12 13.63
CA SER A 379 -4.63 4.82 12.20
C SER A 379 -4.83 6.08 11.34
N GLU A 380 -5.63 7.05 11.79
CA GLU A 380 -5.80 8.34 11.10
C GLU A 380 -4.47 9.10 10.99
N MET A 381 -3.68 9.10 12.07
CA MET A 381 -2.39 9.80 12.11
C MET A 381 -1.42 9.18 11.10
N LEU A 382 -1.27 7.86 11.13
CA LEU A 382 -0.39 7.13 10.21
C LEU A 382 -0.82 7.28 8.76
N ASP A 383 -2.12 7.16 8.48
CA ASP A 383 -2.66 7.35 7.12
C ASP A 383 -2.46 8.80 6.63
N GLY A 384 -2.55 9.78 7.52
CA GLY A 384 -2.24 11.18 7.21
C GLY A 384 -0.76 11.39 6.89
N CYS A 385 0.16 10.78 7.64
CA CYS A 385 1.59 10.79 7.33
C CYS A 385 1.86 10.17 5.94
N ARG A 386 1.26 9.01 5.64
CA ARG A 386 1.42 8.35 4.32
C ARG A 386 0.83 9.17 3.19
N ALA A 387 -0.25 9.90 3.43
CA ALA A 387 -0.81 10.81 2.45
C ALA A 387 0.15 11.98 2.14
N LEU A 388 0.80 12.55 3.16
CA LEU A 388 1.83 13.58 2.95
C LEU A 388 3.02 13.02 2.16
N LEU A 389 3.48 11.81 2.45
CA LEU A 389 4.50 11.11 1.67
C LEU A 389 4.08 10.98 0.21
N ALA A 390 2.87 10.48 -0.06
CA ALA A 390 2.35 10.36 -1.42
C ALA A 390 2.33 11.71 -2.15
N MET A 391 1.84 12.78 -1.51
CA MET A 391 1.85 14.13 -2.09
C MET A 391 3.27 14.63 -2.36
N ALA A 392 4.21 14.41 -1.44
CA ALA A 392 5.62 14.77 -1.60
C ALA A 392 6.26 14.08 -2.81
N THR A 393 5.96 12.80 -3.03
CA THR A 393 6.54 12.03 -4.16
C THR A 393 6.06 12.49 -5.54
N VAL A 394 4.90 13.16 -5.64
CA VAL A 394 4.30 13.56 -6.91
C VAL A 394 4.36 15.07 -7.18
N THR A 395 4.91 15.86 -6.26
CA THR A 395 4.95 17.34 -6.36
C THR A 395 6.36 17.89 -6.33
N SER A 396 6.53 19.13 -6.77
CA SER A 396 7.75 19.90 -6.49
C SER A 396 7.71 20.47 -5.07
N PRO A 397 8.86 20.78 -4.43
CA PRO A 397 8.88 21.42 -3.12
C PRO A 397 8.06 22.72 -3.03
N THR A 398 8.03 23.49 -4.12
CA THR A 398 7.24 24.73 -4.18
C THR A 398 5.74 24.43 -4.16
N MET A 399 5.26 23.50 -5.02
CA MET A 399 3.85 23.10 -5.04
C MET A 399 3.44 22.47 -3.72
N PHE A 400 4.25 21.56 -3.18
CA PHE A 400 4.00 20.91 -1.89
C PHE A 400 3.71 21.94 -0.80
N ASN A 401 4.54 22.98 -0.68
CA ASN A 401 4.32 24.03 0.32
C ASN A 401 3.03 24.84 0.11
N GLN A 402 2.65 25.10 -1.15
CA GLN A 402 1.49 25.92 -1.50
C GLN A 402 0.15 25.23 -1.21
N LEU A 403 0.11 23.90 -1.20
CA LEU A 403 -1.12 23.14 -0.92
C LEU A 403 -1.84 23.69 0.32
N LEU A 404 -1.17 23.69 1.48
CA LEU A 404 -1.84 24.10 2.71
C LEU A 404 -2.04 25.61 2.84
N LYS A 405 -1.20 26.43 2.21
CA LYS A 405 -1.34 27.91 2.20
C LYS A 405 -2.67 28.38 1.63
N SER A 406 -3.24 27.59 0.73
CA SER A 406 -4.53 27.90 0.12
C SER A 406 -5.69 27.83 1.13
N ILE A 407 -5.52 27.14 2.25
CA ILE A 407 -6.58 26.90 3.26
C ILE A 407 -6.16 27.24 4.71
N ARG A 408 -4.88 27.45 4.99
CA ARG A 408 -4.31 27.75 6.31
C ARG A 408 -3.31 28.90 6.24
N PRO A 409 -2.98 29.56 7.37
CA PRO A 409 -2.00 30.64 7.39
C PRO A 409 -0.54 30.17 7.28
N PHE A 410 -0.30 28.86 7.20
CA PHE A 410 1.03 28.25 7.09
C PHE A 410 1.06 27.23 5.93
N GLY A 411 2.26 26.99 5.39
CA GLY A 411 2.47 26.04 4.32
C GLY A 411 2.64 24.60 4.81
N THR A 412 2.62 23.66 3.86
CA THR A 412 2.70 22.21 4.16
C THR A 412 4.05 21.82 4.78
N PHE A 413 5.14 22.54 4.50
CA PHE A 413 6.43 22.30 5.18
C PHE A 413 6.36 22.59 6.68
N THR A 414 5.67 23.67 7.06
CA THR A 414 5.48 24.00 8.48
C THR A 414 4.69 22.90 9.18
N LEU A 415 3.60 22.39 8.56
CA LEU A 415 2.87 21.24 9.09
C LEU A 415 3.78 20.03 9.26
N LEU A 416 4.53 19.67 8.22
CA LEU A 416 5.44 18.52 8.21
C LEU A 416 6.49 18.61 9.33
N SER A 417 7.08 19.79 9.53
CA SER A 417 8.02 20.06 10.63
C SER A 417 7.35 19.92 12.00
N THR A 418 6.20 20.56 12.21
CA THR A 418 5.48 20.47 13.50
C THR A 418 5.03 19.05 13.83
N LEU A 419 4.60 18.29 12.83
CA LEU A 419 4.18 16.89 12.96
C LEU A 419 5.36 16.01 13.36
N MET A 420 6.51 16.16 12.69
CA MET A 420 7.73 15.44 13.03
C MET A 420 8.24 15.79 14.44
N CYS A 421 8.21 17.07 14.84
CA CYS A 421 8.57 17.48 16.20
C CYS A 421 7.67 16.83 17.26
N GLU A 422 6.36 16.76 17.03
CA GLU A 422 5.45 16.09 17.98
C GLU A 422 5.70 14.58 18.03
N VAL A 423 5.98 13.92 16.90
CA VAL A 423 6.36 12.50 16.84
C VAL A 423 7.65 12.24 17.63
N ILE A 424 8.70 13.04 17.43
CA ILE A 424 9.95 12.94 18.20
C ILE A 424 9.70 13.15 19.69
N LYS A 425 8.85 14.13 20.05
CA LYS A 425 8.49 14.37 21.45
C LYS A 425 7.81 13.15 22.09
N VAL A 426 6.90 12.49 21.39
CA VAL A 426 6.25 11.25 21.87
C VAL A 426 7.28 10.15 22.07
N LEU A 427 8.19 9.95 21.10
CA LEU A 427 9.30 8.98 21.20
C LEU A 427 10.16 9.23 22.43
N MET A 428 10.47 10.49 22.74
CA MET A 428 11.29 10.87 23.89
C MET A 428 10.60 10.67 25.26
N THR A 429 9.28 10.50 25.28
CA THR A 429 8.51 10.32 26.53
C THR A 429 8.21 8.86 26.87
N LYS A 430 8.25 7.96 25.89
CA LYS A 430 7.93 6.54 26.07
C LYS A 430 9.19 5.71 26.25
N ALA A 431 9.06 4.56 26.92
CA ALA A 431 10.17 3.64 27.11
C ALA A 431 10.65 3.10 25.74
N PRO A 432 11.96 2.92 25.53
CA PRO A 432 12.52 2.49 24.25
C PRO A 432 12.03 1.10 23.81
N ASP A 433 11.59 0.26 24.75
CA ASP A 433 11.15 -1.12 24.50
C ASP A 433 9.69 -1.21 24.00
N GLU A 434 8.94 -0.09 24.00
CA GLU A 434 7.58 -0.05 23.46
C GLU A 434 7.60 0.42 22.00
N GLU A 435 7.47 -0.53 21.07
CA GLU A 435 7.12 -0.22 19.68
C GLU A 435 5.77 0.49 19.65
N THR A 436 5.80 1.80 19.43
CA THR A 436 4.62 2.66 19.38
C THR A 436 4.40 3.19 17.97
N TRP A 437 3.18 3.66 17.69
CA TRP A 437 2.82 4.34 16.43
C TRP A 437 3.81 5.44 16.01
N SER A 438 4.50 6.07 16.98
CA SER A 438 5.44 7.16 16.73
C SER A 438 6.72 6.70 16.03
N TRP A 439 7.11 5.42 16.14
CA TRP A 439 8.22 4.85 15.37
C TRP A 439 7.89 4.80 13.88
N GLU A 440 6.74 4.22 13.54
CA GLU A 440 6.29 4.14 12.15
C GLU A 440 6.02 5.53 11.57
N ALA A 441 5.40 6.43 12.34
CA ALA A 441 5.18 7.81 11.91
C ALA A 441 6.51 8.54 11.62
N ARG A 442 7.54 8.36 12.45
CA ARG A 442 8.87 8.95 12.25
C ARG A 442 9.44 8.52 10.91
N ASP A 443 9.42 7.23 10.62
CA ASP A 443 10.06 6.68 9.42
C ASP A 443 9.32 7.16 8.15
N ILE A 444 7.98 7.17 8.15
CA ILE A 444 7.17 7.74 7.05
C ILE A 444 7.46 9.23 6.83
N LEU A 445 7.60 10.01 7.91
CA LEU A 445 7.86 11.45 7.82
C LEU A 445 9.29 11.73 7.35
N LEU A 446 10.27 10.92 7.75
CA LEU A 446 11.63 11.00 7.21
C LEU A 446 11.66 10.65 5.73
N ASP A 447 10.94 9.62 5.30
CA ASP A 447 10.75 9.32 3.87
C ASP A 447 10.12 10.50 3.12
N THR A 448 9.19 11.22 3.77
CA THR A 448 8.54 12.41 3.19
C THR A 448 9.54 13.54 2.98
N TRP A 449 10.38 13.83 3.99
CA TRP A 449 11.47 14.79 3.86
C TRP A 449 12.46 14.37 2.78
N THR A 450 12.88 13.11 2.77
CA THR A 450 13.81 12.55 1.78
C THR A 450 13.25 12.67 0.35
N ALA A 451 11.96 12.40 0.13
CA ALA A 451 11.31 12.57 -1.17
C ALA A 451 11.36 14.03 -1.68
N LEU A 452 11.21 15.01 -0.77
CA LEU A 452 11.27 16.43 -1.10
C LEU A 452 12.70 16.94 -1.30
N LEU A 453 13.66 16.39 -0.54
CA LEU A 453 15.03 16.89 -0.45
C LEU A 453 16.03 16.21 -1.40
N MET A 454 15.86 14.92 -1.68
CA MET A 454 16.77 14.16 -2.56
C MET A 454 16.92 14.75 -3.97
N PRO A 455 15.83 15.23 -4.64
CA PRO A 455 15.97 15.87 -5.95
C PRO A 455 16.83 17.14 -5.92
N LEU A 456 16.86 17.84 -4.79
CA LEU A 456 17.64 19.08 -4.61
C LEU A 456 19.14 18.81 -4.53
N ASP A 457 19.53 17.74 -3.84
CA ASP A 457 20.95 17.36 -3.69
C ASP A 457 21.52 16.77 -4.98
N SER A 458 20.69 16.10 -5.79
CA SER A 458 21.09 15.48 -7.06
C SER A 458 21.11 16.44 -8.27
N ALA A 459 20.24 17.45 -8.29
CA ALA A 459 20.04 18.30 -9.48
C ALA A 459 21.02 19.49 -9.62
N GLY A 460 22.17 19.44 -8.94
CA GLY A 460 23.17 20.52 -9.02
C GLY A 460 22.69 21.89 -8.53
N GLY A 461 21.53 21.97 -7.85
CA GLY A 461 20.96 23.21 -7.28
C GLY A 461 20.07 24.04 -8.20
N ILE A 462 19.50 23.44 -9.25
CA ILE A 462 18.54 24.14 -10.12
C ILE A 462 17.20 24.40 -9.41
N VAL A 463 16.84 23.52 -8.48
CA VAL A 463 15.64 23.63 -7.64
C VAL A 463 16.08 24.12 -6.26
N LEU A 464 15.38 25.10 -5.69
CA LEU A 464 15.60 25.61 -4.35
C LEU A 464 14.35 25.36 -3.50
N LEU A 465 14.54 25.12 -2.20
CA LEU A 465 13.40 25.14 -1.27
C LEU A 465 12.80 26.54 -1.18
N PRO A 466 11.48 26.64 -0.98
CA PRO A 466 10.87 27.89 -0.55
C PRO A 466 11.43 28.32 0.83
N PRO A 467 11.47 29.63 1.16
CA PRO A 467 12.02 30.12 2.43
C PRO A 467 11.42 29.44 3.66
N GLU A 468 10.11 29.26 3.70
CA GLU A 468 9.44 28.52 4.79
C GLU A 468 9.87 27.06 4.90
N GLY A 469 10.26 26.44 3.79
CA GLY A 469 10.82 25.08 3.79
C GLY A 469 12.20 25.05 4.45
N VAL A 470 13.03 26.07 4.20
CA VAL A 470 14.33 26.25 4.89
C VAL A 470 14.12 26.50 6.38
N ASP A 471 13.19 27.39 6.75
CA ASP A 471 12.87 27.68 8.15
C ASP A 471 12.30 26.46 8.89
N ALA A 472 11.44 25.69 8.22
CA ALA A 472 10.87 24.45 8.75
C ALA A 472 11.93 23.37 8.97
N ALA A 473 12.87 23.22 8.02
CA ALA A 473 14.02 22.32 8.14
C ALA A 473 14.97 22.76 9.26
N ALA A 474 15.27 24.07 9.38
CA ALA A 474 16.11 24.62 10.45
C ALA A 474 15.52 24.35 11.84
N THR A 475 14.22 24.60 12.00
CA THR A 475 13.49 24.37 13.25
C THR A 475 13.51 22.89 13.62
N LEU A 476 13.20 22.03 12.65
CA LEU A 476 13.18 20.58 12.86
C LEU A 476 14.57 20.04 13.20
N PHE A 477 15.60 20.42 12.45
CA PHE A 477 16.96 19.94 12.69
C PHE A 477 17.48 20.36 14.08
N THR A 478 17.15 21.57 14.52
CA THR A 478 17.48 22.02 15.89
C THR A 478 16.85 21.09 16.93
N PHE A 479 15.56 20.79 16.76
CA PHE A 479 14.84 19.89 17.67
C PHE A 479 15.36 18.45 17.64
N ILE A 480 15.74 17.94 16.46
CA ILE A 480 16.38 16.63 16.29
C ILE A 480 17.68 16.57 17.09
N VAL A 481 18.60 17.51 16.88
CA VAL A 481 19.89 17.53 17.58
C VAL A 481 19.67 17.58 19.09
N GLU A 482 18.80 18.46 19.59
CA GLU A 482 18.52 18.55 21.03
C GLU A 482 17.94 17.24 21.60
N SER A 483 17.07 16.57 20.85
CA SER A 483 16.44 15.31 21.25
C SER A 483 17.42 14.15 21.26
N GLU A 484 18.26 14.03 20.23
CA GLU A 484 19.29 12.98 20.13
C GLU A 484 20.36 13.13 21.22
N LEU A 485 20.75 14.36 21.58
CA LEU A 485 21.67 14.58 22.70
C LEU A 485 21.04 14.20 24.04
N LYS A 486 19.77 14.54 24.24
CA LYS A 486 19.04 14.15 25.43
C LYS A 486 18.92 12.62 25.52
N ALA A 487 18.63 11.95 24.40
CA ALA A 487 18.57 10.50 24.33
C ALA A 487 19.93 9.86 24.68
N ALA A 488 21.02 10.33 24.07
CA ALA A 488 22.38 9.87 24.32
C ALA A 488 22.78 10.02 25.81
N SER A 489 22.46 11.17 26.41
CA SER A 489 22.72 11.38 27.85
C SER A 489 21.93 10.42 28.74
N ALA A 490 20.68 10.11 28.38
CA ALA A 490 19.81 9.23 29.16
C ALA A 490 20.19 7.75 29.04
N SER A 491 20.75 7.34 27.89
CA SER A 491 21.19 5.96 27.65
C SER A 491 22.61 5.67 28.13
N ALA A 492 23.34 6.68 28.64
CA ALA A 492 24.76 6.57 28.96
C ALA A 492 25.15 5.49 29.97
N PHE A 493 24.18 5.00 30.77
CA PHE A 493 24.39 3.97 31.78
C PHE A 493 23.57 2.69 31.52
N ASN A 494 22.99 2.53 30.33
CA ASN A 494 22.26 1.32 29.95
C ASN A 494 23.22 0.32 29.28
N ASP A 495 23.56 -0.75 30.00
CA ASP A 495 24.48 -1.80 29.55
C ASP A 495 23.79 -3.02 28.88
N ASP A 496 22.47 -2.97 28.65
CA ASP A 496 21.71 -4.06 28.04
C ASP A 496 21.89 -4.07 26.52
N VAL A 497 22.97 -4.67 26.01
CA VAL A 497 23.20 -4.85 24.57
C VAL A 497 23.25 -6.33 24.21
N ASP A 498 22.19 -6.79 23.53
CA ASP A 498 22.15 -8.12 22.91
C ASP A 498 22.89 -8.08 21.55
N SER A 499 23.91 -8.93 21.39
CA SER A 499 24.92 -8.79 20.32
C SER A 499 24.39 -8.99 18.90
N ASP A 500 23.32 -9.77 18.73
CA ASP A 500 22.71 -10.04 17.41
C ASP A 500 21.76 -8.91 16.97
N TYR A 501 21.32 -8.05 17.90
CA TYR A 501 20.49 -6.86 17.64
C TYR A 501 21.30 -5.63 17.19
N LEU A 502 22.62 -5.69 17.35
CA LEU A 502 23.52 -4.55 17.13
C LEU A 502 23.61 -4.14 15.66
N HIS A 503 23.75 -5.10 14.74
CA HIS A 503 23.96 -4.80 13.31
C HIS A 503 22.71 -4.23 12.61
N THR A 504 21.53 -4.75 12.93
CA THR A 504 20.26 -4.22 12.43
C THR A 504 19.98 -2.83 13.00
N SER A 505 20.29 -2.62 14.27
CA SER A 505 20.18 -1.31 14.93
C SER A 505 21.12 -0.27 14.31
N ILE A 506 22.38 -0.63 14.02
CA ILE A 506 23.34 0.27 13.37
C ILE A 506 22.85 0.67 11.98
N SER A 507 22.40 -0.29 11.16
CA SER A 507 21.94 0.00 9.79
C SER A 507 20.70 0.91 9.78
N ALA A 508 19.76 0.67 10.70
CA ALA A 508 18.56 1.52 10.84
C ALA A 508 18.91 2.93 11.37
N MET A 509 19.90 3.03 12.25
CA MET A 509 20.41 4.33 12.73
C MET A 509 21.08 5.11 11.59
N ASP A 510 21.86 4.44 10.76
CA ASP A 510 22.56 5.03 9.61
C ASP A 510 21.56 5.64 8.61
N GLU A 511 20.54 4.87 8.20
CA GLU A 511 19.46 5.34 7.31
C GLU A 511 18.72 6.57 7.88
N ARG A 512 18.50 6.58 9.20
CA ARG A 512 17.90 7.72 9.92
C ARG A 512 18.80 8.95 9.90
N LEU A 513 20.09 8.78 10.19
CA LEU A 513 21.07 9.88 10.18
C LEU A 513 21.27 10.45 8.78
N SER A 514 21.26 9.61 7.74
CA SER A 514 21.26 10.03 6.34
C SER A 514 20.05 10.92 6.00
N SER A 515 18.86 10.59 6.52
CA SER A 515 17.67 11.45 6.37
C SER A 515 17.79 12.77 7.15
N TYR A 516 18.33 12.75 8.37
CA TYR A 516 18.60 13.98 9.15
C TYR A 516 19.61 14.89 8.46
N ALA A 517 20.60 14.31 7.79
CA ALA A 517 21.60 15.07 7.05
C ALA A 517 21.00 15.84 5.88
N LEU A 518 20.05 15.24 5.14
CA LEU A 518 19.32 15.96 4.09
C LEU A 518 18.59 17.19 4.66
N ILE A 519 17.91 17.03 5.80
CA ILE A 519 17.20 18.14 6.49
C ILE A 519 18.21 19.22 6.93
N ALA A 520 19.36 18.83 7.48
CA ALA A 520 20.40 19.75 7.89
C ALA A 520 20.97 20.55 6.71
N ARG A 521 21.25 19.87 5.58
CA ARG A 521 21.79 20.48 4.36
C ARG A 521 20.80 21.42 3.70
N ALA A 522 19.50 21.16 3.83
CA ALA A 522 18.44 22.07 3.41
C ALA A 522 18.44 23.40 4.18
N ALA A 523 18.99 23.41 5.41
CA ALA A 523 19.11 24.57 6.28
C ALA A 523 20.56 24.79 6.75
N ILE A 524 21.51 24.66 5.83
CA ILE A 524 22.95 24.59 6.13
C ILE A 524 23.46 25.79 6.95
N ASP A 525 22.92 26.99 6.69
CA ASP A 525 23.30 28.24 7.37
C ASP A 525 22.94 28.24 8.86
N VAL A 526 21.97 27.43 9.27
CA VAL A 526 21.60 27.23 10.69
C VAL A 526 22.25 25.97 11.24
N ALA A 527 22.29 24.89 10.47
CA ALA A 527 22.78 23.59 10.91
C ALA A 527 24.27 23.62 11.29
N ILE A 528 25.13 24.22 10.47
CA ILE A 528 26.59 24.23 10.74
C ILE A 528 26.94 25.04 11.99
N PRO A 529 26.45 26.28 12.20
CA PRO A 529 26.69 27.00 13.45
C PRO A 529 26.14 26.27 14.68
N LEU A 530 24.97 25.62 14.56
CA LEU A 530 24.37 24.84 15.64
C LEU A 530 25.28 23.68 16.07
N LEU A 531 25.71 22.84 15.12
CA LEU A 531 26.61 21.72 15.39
C LEU A 531 27.94 22.20 15.97
N THR A 532 28.52 23.26 15.40
CA THR A 532 29.78 23.85 15.90
C THR A 532 29.66 24.29 17.35
N ARG A 533 28.56 24.96 17.71
CA ARG A 533 28.29 25.39 19.08
C ARG A 533 28.19 24.20 20.03
N HIS A 534 27.36 23.20 19.71
CA HIS A 534 27.17 22.02 20.55
C HIS A 534 28.47 21.21 20.72
N CYS A 535 29.22 20.98 19.64
CA CYS A 535 30.53 20.33 19.70
C CYS A 535 31.48 21.10 20.63
N THR A 536 31.62 22.42 20.44
CA THR A 536 32.52 23.25 21.26
C THR A 536 32.14 23.23 22.74
N GLU A 537 30.85 23.32 23.06
CA GLU A 537 30.35 23.24 24.43
C GLU A 537 30.71 21.90 25.10
N ARG A 538 30.48 20.77 24.41
CA ARG A 538 30.76 19.44 24.96
C ARG A 538 32.25 19.14 25.07
N PHE A 539 33.05 19.54 24.08
CA PHE A 539 34.50 19.48 24.21
C PHE A 539 34.99 20.29 25.40
N THR A 540 34.47 21.51 25.61
CA THR A 540 34.85 22.33 26.76
C THR A 540 34.52 21.65 28.09
N ARG A 541 33.35 20.99 28.21
CA ARG A 541 32.99 20.20 29.39
C ARG A 541 33.96 19.06 29.65
N LEU A 542 34.36 18.31 28.61
CA LEU A 542 35.37 17.24 28.73
C LEU A 542 36.72 17.77 29.21
N HIS A 543 37.17 18.92 28.68
CA HIS A 543 38.45 19.52 29.09
C HIS A 543 38.41 20.10 30.53
N GLN A 544 37.25 20.56 30.98
CA GLN A 544 37.05 21.11 32.33
C GLN A 544 36.80 20.03 33.40
N GLY A 545 36.39 18.82 32.99
CA GLY A 545 36.13 17.66 33.85
C GLY A 545 37.40 17.02 34.42
N GLY A 546 38.25 17.81 35.07
CA GLY A 546 39.47 17.34 35.74
C GLY A 546 39.18 16.29 36.82
N GLY A 547 39.11 15.02 36.43
CA GLY A 547 39.15 13.83 37.28
C GLY A 547 38.02 13.61 38.29
N SER A 548 37.06 14.54 38.44
CA SER A 548 36.04 14.49 39.52
C SER A 548 34.59 14.31 39.05
N LEU A 549 34.28 14.51 37.76
CA LEU A 549 32.96 14.20 37.19
C LEU A 549 33.09 13.00 36.25
N ASP A 550 32.09 12.12 36.29
CA ASP A 550 31.96 11.02 35.35
C ASP A 550 31.71 11.58 33.93
N PRO A 551 32.62 11.34 32.96
CA PRO A 551 32.48 11.89 31.62
C PRO A 551 31.50 11.09 30.74
N THR A 552 30.94 9.97 31.21
CA THR A 552 30.20 9.00 30.39
C THR A 552 29.04 9.64 29.60
N GLU A 553 28.17 10.42 30.26
CA GLU A 553 27.08 11.15 29.58
C GLU A 553 27.60 12.11 28.51
N THR A 554 28.68 12.83 28.80
CA THR A 554 29.27 13.79 27.85
C THR A 554 29.94 13.08 26.68
N LEU A 555 30.51 11.89 26.89
CA LEU A 555 31.10 11.08 25.82
C LEU A 555 30.02 10.54 24.87
N GLU A 556 28.89 10.07 25.39
CA GLU A 556 27.75 9.64 24.56
C GLU A 556 27.14 10.80 23.76
N GLU A 557 26.99 11.97 24.38
CA GLU A 557 26.57 13.18 23.67
C GLU A 557 27.55 13.55 22.54
N VAL A 558 28.86 13.47 22.78
CA VAL A 558 29.89 13.72 21.75
C VAL A 558 29.83 12.68 20.64
N TYR A 559 29.67 11.40 20.98
CA TYR A 559 29.51 10.33 20.00
C TYR A 559 28.32 10.58 19.07
N SER A 560 27.15 10.88 19.63
CA SER A 560 25.94 11.23 18.86
C SER A 560 26.17 12.47 17.97
N LEU A 561 26.79 13.53 18.49
CA LEU A 561 27.14 14.72 17.68
C LEU A 561 28.06 14.38 16.51
N LEU A 562 29.05 13.51 16.70
CA LEU A 562 29.99 13.14 15.66
C LEU A 562 29.30 12.33 14.56
N LEU A 563 28.41 11.41 14.92
CA LEU A 563 27.60 10.67 13.95
C LEU A 563 26.74 11.61 13.10
N ILE A 564 25.98 12.50 13.75
CA ILE A 564 25.16 13.50 13.05
C ILE A 564 26.03 14.38 12.16
N THR A 565 27.12 14.92 12.70
CA THR A 565 28.03 15.82 11.96
C THR A 565 28.66 15.12 10.77
N GLY A 566 29.08 13.86 10.92
CA GLY A 566 29.66 13.05 9.84
C GLY A 566 28.71 12.94 8.65
N HIS A 567 27.46 12.54 8.90
CA HIS A 567 26.42 12.43 7.87
C HIS A 567 26.08 13.79 7.24
N VAL A 568 26.05 14.87 8.03
CA VAL A 568 25.80 16.21 7.47
C VAL A 568 26.91 16.60 6.48
N LEU A 569 28.16 16.31 6.82
CA LEU A 569 29.35 16.76 6.09
C LEU A 569 29.71 15.91 4.86
N ALA A 570 29.34 14.63 4.84
CA ALA A 570 29.72 13.69 3.79
C ALA A 570 28.60 12.69 3.48
N ASP A 571 28.59 12.19 2.26
CA ASP A 571 27.75 11.06 1.85
C ASP A 571 28.51 9.73 2.02
N GLU A 572 27.76 8.63 2.05
CA GLU A 572 28.31 7.28 2.06
C GLU A 572 29.18 7.02 0.82
N GLY A 573 30.35 6.42 1.03
CA GLY A 573 31.34 6.12 -0.03
C GLY A 573 31.32 4.68 -0.51
N GLU A 574 30.21 3.95 -0.32
CA GLU A 574 30.15 2.55 -0.75
C GLU A 574 30.08 2.44 -2.29
N GLY A 575 31.20 2.04 -2.90
CA GLY A 575 31.29 1.74 -4.33
C GLY A 575 31.75 2.88 -5.23
N GLU A 576 31.68 4.13 -4.77
CA GLU A 576 32.16 5.32 -5.48
C GLU A 576 32.95 6.28 -4.57
N THR A 577 33.70 7.22 -5.15
CA THR A 577 34.39 8.24 -4.34
C THR A 577 33.37 9.30 -3.90
N PRO A 578 33.09 9.46 -2.59
CA PRO A 578 32.10 10.42 -2.14
C PRO A 578 32.58 11.84 -2.45
N LEU A 579 31.69 12.63 -3.04
CA LEU A 579 31.92 14.05 -3.31
C LEU A 579 31.44 14.90 -2.12
N VAL A 580 31.94 16.13 -2.01
CA VAL A 580 31.41 17.08 -1.02
C VAL A 580 29.94 17.38 -1.38
N PRO A 581 28.98 17.24 -0.44
CA PRO A 581 27.57 17.55 -0.69
C PRO A 581 27.36 18.95 -1.27
N THR A 582 26.42 19.09 -2.20
CA THR A 582 26.29 20.33 -3.00
C THR A 582 25.94 21.56 -2.16
N ALA A 583 25.12 21.38 -1.12
CA ALA A 583 24.78 22.43 -0.16
C ALA A 583 26.03 23.00 0.54
N ILE A 584 26.97 22.13 0.90
CA ILE A 584 28.23 22.50 1.54
C ILE A 584 29.14 23.23 0.55
N GLN A 585 29.24 22.74 -0.69
CA GLN A 585 30.04 23.41 -1.72
C GLN A 585 29.59 24.87 -1.94
N ARG A 586 28.27 25.12 -1.99
CA ARG A 586 27.71 26.48 -2.11
C ARG A 586 28.06 27.34 -0.91
N HIS A 587 27.82 26.83 0.30
CA HIS A 587 28.14 27.56 1.53
C HIS A 587 29.64 27.89 1.67
N ILE A 588 30.52 27.00 1.19
CA ILE A 588 31.97 27.26 1.16
C ILE A 588 32.35 28.34 0.13
N ALA A 589 31.75 28.29 -1.06
CA ALA A 589 32.01 29.27 -2.13
C ALA A 589 31.64 30.71 -1.73
N ASP A 590 30.67 30.89 -0.85
CA ASP A 590 30.26 32.19 -0.31
C ASP A 590 31.21 32.73 0.79
N SER A 591 32.13 31.90 1.30
CA SER A 591 33.08 32.29 2.34
C SER A 591 34.41 32.81 1.76
N VAL A 592 34.80 34.04 2.14
CA VAL A 592 35.96 34.75 1.56
C VAL A 592 37.31 34.29 2.17
N VAL A 593 37.32 33.49 3.25
CA VAL A 593 38.55 33.04 3.93
C VAL A 593 38.43 31.56 4.37
N PRO A 594 39.26 30.63 3.86
CA PRO A 594 39.17 29.19 4.16
C PRO A 594 39.32 28.85 5.64
N ASP A 595 40.23 29.51 6.36
CA ASP A 595 40.53 29.23 7.78
C ASP A 595 39.47 29.75 8.76
N LYS A 596 38.49 30.51 8.28
CA LYS A 596 37.34 30.98 9.07
C LYS A 596 36.03 30.32 8.64
N ASN A 597 36.09 29.38 7.70
CA ASN A 597 34.91 28.71 7.22
C ASN A 597 34.37 27.78 8.32
N PRO A 598 33.10 27.93 8.72
CA PRO A 598 32.55 27.18 9.86
C PRO A 598 32.50 25.66 9.58
N VAL A 599 32.41 25.23 8.32
CA VAL A 599 32.51 23.82 7.91
C VAL A 599 33.94 23.29 8.12
N VAL A 600 34.96 24.08 7.77
CA VAL A 600 36.37 23.72 7.98
C VAL A 600 36.68 23.62 9.47
N ILE A 601 36.21 24.59 10.27
CA ILE A 601 36.35 24.56 11.74
C ILE A 601 35.69 23.30 12.32
N LEU A 602 34.45 23.00 11.92
CA LEU A 602 33.72 21.82 12.37
C LEU A 602 34.45 20.51 12.01
N SER A 603 34.99 20.42 10.78
CA SER A 603 35.79 19.27 10.33
C SER A 603 37.13 19.11 11.06
N GLN A 604 37.74 20.22 11.50
CA GLN A 604 38.97 20.20 12.29
C GLN A 604 38.69 19.83 13.75
N SER A 605 37.56 20.28 14.29
CA SER A 605 37.08 19.88 15.63
C SER A 605 36.78 18.38 15.72
N SER A 606 36.23 17.77 14.66
CA SER A 606 36.08 16.31 14.59
C SER A 606 37.41 15.58 14.34
N GLY A 607 38.32 16.16 13.55
CA GLY A 607 39.67 15.61 13.32
C GLY A 607 40.60 15.62 14.54
N LEU A 608 40.36 16.48 15.53
CA LEU A 608 41.11 16.52 16.79
C LEU A 608 40.94 15.24 17.65
N LEU A 609 39.88 14.46 17.44
CA LEU A 609 39.66 13.17 18.10
C LEU A 609 40.56 12.05 17.57
N ASN A 610 41.10 12.14 16.36
CA ASN A 610 42.08 11.14 15.87
C ASN A 610 43.46 11.25 16.54
N LYS A 611 43.64 12.21 17.46
CA LYS A 611 44.89 12.45 18.20
C LYS A 611 44.75 12.31 19.72
N VAL A 612 43.57 11.95 20.21
CA VAL A 612 43.30 11.56 21.61
C VAL A 612 42.97 10.07 21.59
#